data_AF-A0A2V4E604-F1
#
_entry.id   AF-A0A2V4E604-F1
#
_cell.length_a   1.000
_cell.length_b   1.000
_cell.length_c   1.000
_cell.angle_alpha   90.00
_cell.angle_beta   90.00
_cell.angle_gamma   90.00
#
_symmetry.space_group_name_H-M   'P 1'
#
loop_
_entity.id
_entity.type
_entity.pdbx_description
1 polymer ?
#
loop_
_entity_poly.entity_id
_entity_poly.type
_entity_poly.pdbx_seq_one_letter_code
_entity_poly.pdbx_strand_id
1 'polypeptide(L)'
;MRQAVAEYLAEHGSSNTVDIFDHLNDRFSWGATMNQVGNILAKDLRFQKVGHVRDFFRGGRYTVCVWDLSSVQNERLTAQA
;
A
#
# COMPACT_ATOMS: atom_id res chain seq x y z
N MET A 1 10.30 1.95 -5.15
CA MET A 1 9.01 1.29 -4.80
C MET A 1 8.63 1.45 -3.34
N ARG A 2 9.39 0.96 -2.34
CA ARG A 2 8.98 1.08 -0.92
C ARG A 2 8.71 2.52 -0.47
N GLN A 3 9.59 3.45 -0.84
CA GLN A 3 9.39 4.87 -0.53
C GLN A 3 8.14 5.45 -1.22
N ALA A 4 7.89 5.08 -2.48
CA ALA A 4 6.69 5.50 -3.21
C ALA A 4 5.39 5.01 -2.54
N VAL A 5 5.39 3.79 -1.98
CA VAL A 5 4.26 3.29 -1.18
C VAL A 5 4.06 4.13 0.09
N ALA A 6 5.15 4.50 0.77
CA ALA A 6 5.06 5.32 1.97
C ALA A 6 4.54 6.74 1.67
N GLU A 7 4.99 7.36 0.59
CA GLU A 7 4.48 8.65 0.10
C GLU A 7 2.98 8.54 -0.24
N TYR A 8 2.60 7.51 -0.97
CA TYR A 8 1.20 7.27 -1.36
C TYR A 8 0.29 7.12 -0.14
N LEU A 9 0.67 6.29 0.83
CA LEU A 9 -0.10 6.09 2.07
C LEU A 9 -0.09 7.32 2.99
N ALA A 10 0.96 8.15 2.96
CA ALA A 10 0.97 9.42 3.69
C ALA A 10 -0.05 10.41 3.12
N GLU A 11 -0.23 10.42 1.79
CA GLU A 11 -1.14 11.33 1.11
C GLU A 11 -2.60 10.83 1.14
N HIS A 12 -2.82 9.53 0.97
CA HIS A 12 -4.16 8.93 0.81
C HIS A 12 -4.69 8.23 2.08
N GLY A 13 -3.84 8.05 3.10
CA GLY A 13 -4.16 7.25 4.27
C GLY A 13 -4.25 5.76 3.96
N SER A 14 -5.16 5.06 4.64
CA SER A 14 -5.42 3.64 4.44
C SER A 14 -5.84 3.33 2.98
N SER A 15 -5.17 2.37 2.34
CA SER A 15 -5.46 1.96 0.95
C SER A 15 -5.32 0.45 0.75
N ASN A 16 -6.06 -0.09 -0.22
CA ASN A 16 -6.01 -1.52 -0.51
C ASN A 16 -4.81 -1.89 -1.40
N THR A 17 -4.41 -3.16 -1.42
CA THR A 17 -3.24 -3.63 -2.21
C THR A 17 -3.36 -3.33 -3.71
N VAL A 18 -4.58 -3.32 -4.26
CA VAL A 18 -4.83 -3.03 -5.69
C VAL A 18 -4.55 -1.58 -6.00
N ASP A 19 -5.09 -0.64 -5.23
CA ASP A 19 -4.88 0.79 -5.48
C ASP A 19 -3.39 1.15 -5.40
N ILE A 20 -2.69 0.56 -4.41
CA ILE A 20 -1.23 0.71 -4.26
C ILE A 20 -0.50 0.10 -5.47
N PHE A 21 -0.95 -1.06 -5.96
CA PHE A 21 -0.37 -1.69 -7.14
C PHE A 21 -0.58 -0.84 -8.40
N ASP A 22 -1.77 -0.30 -8.62
CA ASP A 22 -2.07 0.53 -9.79
C ASP A 22 -1.24 1.82 -9.74
N HIS A 23 -1.17 2.49 -8.59
CA HIS A 23 -0.30 3.66 -8.39
C HIS A 23 1.18 3.36 -8.71
N LEU A 24 1.70 2.22 -8.26
CA LEU A 24 3.08 1.84 -8.55
C LEU A 24 3.31 1.55 -10.04
N ASN A 25 2.36 0.91 -10.72
CA ASN A 25 2.50 0.60 -12.13
C ASN A 25 2.33 1.85 -13.02
N ASP A 26 1.51 2.81 -12.60
CA ASP A 26 1.40 4.11 -13.26
C ASP A 26 2.67 4.95 -13.06
N ARG A 27 3.30 4.88 -11.88
CA ARG A 27 4.51 5.65 -11.54
C ARG A 27 5.81 5.09 -12.14
N PHE A 28 5.92 3.77 -12.35
CA PHE A 28 7.14 3.12 -12.81
C PHE A 28 6.95 2.39 -14.14
N SER A 29 7.74 2.77 -15.17
CA SER A 29 7.67 2.22 -16.54
C SER A 29 7.93 0.70 -16.67
N TRP A 30 8.42 0.07 -15.62
CA TRP A 30 8.88 -1.33 -15.59
C TRP A 30 7.87 -2.23 -14.86
N GLY A 31 6.86 -1.62 -14.24
CA GLY A 31 5.80 -2.27 -13.48
C GLY A 31 6.26 -3.00 -12.22
N ALA A 32 5.29 -3.42 -11.41
CA ALA A 32 5.44 -4.37 -10.32
C ALA A 32 4.33 -5.40 -10.42
N THR A 33 4.55 -6.63 -9.97
CA THR A 33 3.50 -7.65 -9.86
C THR A 33 2.77 -7.54 -8.53
N MET A 34 1.51 -7.99 -8.46
CA MET A 34 0.72 -8.03 -7.22
C MET A 34 1.45 -8.75 -6.08
N ASN A 35 2.16 -9.83 -6.38
CA ASN A 35 2.92 -10.58 -5.39
C ASN A 35 4.13 -9.78 -4.87
N GLN A 36 4.82 -9.03 -5.74
CA GLN A 36 5.91 -8.15 -5.31
C GLN A 36 5.40 -7.03 -4.41
N VAL A 37 4.28 -6.39 -4.77
CA VAL A 37 3.65 -5.34 -3.95
C VAL A 37 3.22 -5.90 -2.60
N GLY A 38 2.53 -7.04 -2.58
CA GLY A 38 2.13 -7.73 -1.34
C GLY A 38 3.32 -8.09 -0.45
N ASN A 39 4.42 -8.60 -1.04
CA ASN A 39 5.64 -8.92 -0.30
C ASN A 39 6.33 -7.68 0.28
N ILE A 40 6.32 -6.56 -0.44
CA ILE A 40 6.88 -5.30 0.05
C ILE A 40 6.07 -4.83 1.26
N LEU A 41 4.74 -4.79 1.13
CA LEU A 41 3.82 -4.35 2.18
C LEU A 41 3.94 -5.20 3.43
N ALA A 42 4.00 -6.53 3.28
CA ALA A 42 4.07 -7.45 4.42
C ALA A 42 5.44 -7.49 5.14
N LYS A 43 6.54 -7.14 4.46
CA LYS A 43 7.90 -7.24 5.01
C LYS A 43 8.49 -5.92 5.51
N ASP A 44 7.90 -4.78 5.15
CA ASP A 44 8.38 -3.47 5.57
C ASP A 44 7.64 -3.02 6.84
N LEU A 45 8.37 -2.78 7.93
CA LEU A 45 7.78 -2.40 9.23
C LEU A 45 7.09 -1.02 9.22
N ARG A 46 7.28 -0.24 8.15
CA ARG A 46 6.61 1.05 7.95
C ARG A 46 5.15 0.89 7.58
N PHE A 47 4.74 -0.30 7.13
CA PHE A 47 3.37 -0.58 6.71
C PHE A 47 2.75 -1.57 7.68
N GLN A 48 1.46 -1.34 7.97
CA GLN A 48 0.67 -2.26 8.77
C GLN A 48 -0.59 -2.64 8.00
N LYS A 49 -0.96 -3.91 8.07
CA LYS A 49 -2.23 -4.38 7.56
C LYS A 49 -3.32 -4.01 8.57
N VAL A 50 -4.23 -3.14 8.18
CA VAL A 50 -5.33 -2.66 9.04
C VAL A 50 -6.66 -3.36 8.76
N GLY A 51 -6.74 -4.12 7.66
CA GLY A 51 -7.96 -4.86 7.33
C GLY A 51 -7.92 -5.59 6.00
N HIS A 52 -9.11 -5.86 5.49
CA HIS A 52 -9.33 -6.38 4.15
C HIS A 52 -10.68 -5.91 3.62
N VAL A 53 -10.77 -5.78 2.31
CA VAL A 53 -12.03 -5.49 1.60
C VAL A 53 -12.28 -6.59 0.58
N ARG A 54 -13.54 -7.00 0.44
CA ARG A 54 -13.97 -7.95 -0.58
C ARG A 54 -14.72 -7.20 -1.65
N ASP A 55 -14.15 -7.14 -2.84
CA ASP A 55 -14.73 -6.39 -3.95
C ASP A 55 -14.53 -7.10 -5.29
N PHE A 56 -15.16 -6.55 -6.34
CA PHE A 56 -15.03 -7.01 -7.71
C PHE A 56 -13.81 -6.37 -8.36
N PHE A 57 -12.82 -7.18 -8.71
CA PHE A 57 -11.59 -6.75 -9.36
C PHE A 57 -11.32 -7.61 -10.59
N ARG A 58 -11.04 -6.97 -11.73
CA ARG A 58 -10.70 -7.62 -13.02
C ARG A 58 -11.61 -8.80 -13.39
N GLY A 59 -12.92 -8.65 -13.18
CA GLY A 59 -13.91 -9.67 -13.57
C GLY A 59 -14.20 -10.75 -12.53
N GLY A 60 -13.60 -10.69 -11.33
CA GLY A 60 -13.85 -11.66 -10.25
C GLY A 60 -13.99 -10.99 -8.87
N ARG A 61 -14.62 -11.68 -7.92
CA ARG A 61 -14.65 -11.23 -6.53
C ARG A 61 -13.39 -11.68 -5.80
N TYR A 62 -12.62 -10.72 -5.30
CA TYR A 62 -11.40 -10.97 -4.54
C TYR A 62 -11.46 -10.28 -3.19
N THR A 63 -10.80 -10.89 -2.21
CA THR A 63 -10.50 -10.22 -0.94
C THR A 63 -9.07 -9.67 -1.03
N VAL A 64 -8.91 -8.37 -0.83
CA VAL A 64 -7.62 -7.69 -0.85
C VAL A 64 -7.34 -7.05 0.49
N CYS A 65 -6.06 -7.01 0.89
CA CYS A 65 -5.66 -6.44 2.17
C CYS A 65 -5.70 -4.92 2.10
N VAL A 66 -6.04 -4.28 3.22
CA VAL A 66 -5.96 -2.83 3.42
C VAL A 66 -4.75 -2.52 4.29
N TRP A 67 -4.00 -1.51 3.90
CA TRP A 67 -2.72 -1.13 4.49
C TRP A 67 -2.71 0.34 4.86
N ASP A 68 -1.98 0.64 5.93
CA ASP A 68 -1.72 1.99 6.40
C ASP A 68 -0.25 2.13 6.80
N LEU A 69 0.22 3.36 7.01
CA LEU A 69 1.48 3.62 7.70
C LEU A 69 1.39 3.11 9.14
N SER A 70 2.46 2.49 9.62
CA SER A 70 2.54 2.06 11.01
C SER A 70 2.54 3.27 11.95
N SER A 71 2.00 3.11 13.17
CA SER A 71 1.95 4.19 14.18
C SER A 71 3.33 4.80 14.44
N VAL A 72 4.36 3.96 14.47
CA VAL A 72 5.77 4.34 14.62
C VAL A 72 6.27 5.25 13.48
N GLN A 73 5.69 5.13 12.30
CA GLN A 73 5.98 6.00 11.16
C GLN A 73 5.15 7.28 11.22
N ASN A 74 3.88 7.16 11.60
CA ASN A 74 2.94 8.28 11.72
C ASN A 74 3.43 9.31 12.76
N GLU A 75 3.89 8.85 13.92
CA GLU A 75 4.48 9.70 14.97
C GLU A 75 5.75 10.44 14.52
N ARG A 76 6.55 9.84 13.63
CA ARG A 76 7.74 10.50 13.07
C ARG A 76 7.40 11.57 12.05
N LEU A 77 6.33 11.37 11.27
CA LEU A 77 5.87 12.36 10.29
C LEU A 77 5.19 13.55 10.98
N THR A 78 4.40 13.30 12.02
CA THR A 78 3.75 14.38 12.79
C THR A 78 4.72 15.16 13.68
N ALA A 79 5.81 14.54 14.14
CA ALA A 79 6.84 15.21 14.94
C ALA A 79 7.83 16.07 14.11
N GLN A 80 7.76 16.04 12.79
CA GLN A 80 8.66 16.77 11.87
C GLN A 80 7.94 17.86 11.05
N ALA A 81 6.62 18.02 11.22
CA ALA A 81 5.79 19.05 10.58
C ALA A 81 5.47 20.18 11.57
#